data_AF-V6L2U0-F1
#
_entry.id   AF-V6L2U0-F1
#
_cell.length_a   1.000
_cell.length_b   1.000
_cell.length_c   1.000
_cell.angle_alpha   90.00
_cell.angle_beta   90.00
_cell.angle_gamma   90.00
#
_symmetry.space_group_name_H-M   'P 1'
#
loop_
_entity.id
_entity.type
_entity.pdbx_description
1 polymer ?
#
loop_
_entity_poly.entity_id
_entity_poly.type
_entity_poly.pdbx_seq_one_letter_code
_entity_poly.pdbx_strand_id
1 'polypeptide(L)'
;MRVETATEPGTRDRPNEDHVSLILPASGRGGAFVVLDGVTPPEDDCGCVHGVPWFVTRLGGALLELLGSQRDMTLAECLAEAVSRTAREHRSTCDLSHPRTPQATVVATRWDATSVEYLVLSDSVLLAEQTDGSVRAVLDTRLAELPPSVTELREGVRALPAGSPARSRAAAEYVAAVEALRNAPDGAGFHTAAADPAGGAAA
;
A
#
# COMPACT_ATOMS: atom_id res chain seq x y z
N MET A 1 10.33 -24.65 5.02
CA MET A 1 10.33 -23.27 4.51
C MET A 1 11.19 -22.42 5.43
N ARG A 2 12.05 -21.56 4.89
CA ARG A 2 12.80 -20.55 5.65
C ARG A 2 12.23 -19.19 5.28
N VAL A 3 11.91 -18.38 6.29
CA VAL A 3 11.41 -17.02 6.11
C VAL A 3 12.23 -16.11 6.98
N GLU A 4 12.65 -14.99 6.42
CA GLU A 4 13.32 -13.91 7.13
C GLU A 4 12.55 -12.63 6.87
N THR A 5 12.36 -11.84 7.92
CA THR A 5 11.64 -10.57 7.86
C THR A 5 12.46 -9.53 8.59
N ALA A 6 12.59 -8.35 7.98
CA ALA A 6 13.20 -7.19 8.60
C ALA A 6 12.39 -5.96 8.23
N THR A 7 12.30 -5.01 9.15
CA THR A 7 11.70 -3.70 8.92
C THR A 7 12.39 -2.70 9.86
N GLU A 8 12.57 -1.48 9.40
CA GLU A 8 13.26 -0.42 10.14
C GLU A 8 12.57 0.92 9.82
N PRO A 9 12.28 1.78 10.81
CA PRO A 9 11.77 3.10 10.52
C PRO A 9 12.83 3.92 9.77
N GLY A 10 12.40 4.69 8.76
CA GLY A 10 13.33 5.53 7.97
C GLY A 10 14.08 6.60 8.79
N THR A 11 13.55 6.97 9.96
CA THR A 11 14.18 7.88 10.93
C THR A 11 13.89 7.42 12.35
N ARG A 12 14.83 7.62 13.28
CA ARG A 12 14.71 7.09 14.66
C ARG A 12 13.62 7.75 15.50
N ASP A 13 13.22 8.95 15.13
CA ASP A 13 12.24 9.78 15.84
C ASP A 13 10.81 9.59 15.33
N ARG A 14 10.62 8.83 14.25
CA ARG A 14 9.30 8.50 13.71
C ARG A 14 8.95 7.03 13.95
N PRO A 15 7.65 6.71 14.20
CA PRO A 15 7.21 5.33 14.23
C PRO A 15 7.43 4.70 12.86
N ASN A 16 7.58 3.38 12.86
CA ASN A 16 7.59 2.63 11.62
C ASN A 16 6.16 2.58 11.06
N GLU A 17 6.02 2.98 9.79
CA GLU A 17 4.75 2.99 9.07
C GLU A 17 4.61 1.76 8.15
N ASP A 18 5.58 0.84 8.19
CA ASP A 18 5.54 -0.43 7.51
C ASP A 18 4.91 -1.53 8.40
N HIS A 19 4.33 -2.53 7.75
CA HIS A 19 3.90 -3.78 8.40
C HIS A 19 4.37 -4.99 7.60
N VAL A 20 4.91 -5.99 8.28
CA VAL A 20 5.24 -7.29 7.70
C VAL A 20 4.64 -8.41 8.54
N SER A 21 3.97 -9.37 7.89
CA SER A 21 3.40 -10.51 8.59
C SER A 21 3.30 -11.76 7.72
N LEU A 22 3.38 -12.93 8.36
CA LEU A 22 3.42 -14.25 7.74
C LEU A 22 2.54 -15.22 8.51
N ILE A 23 1.83 -16.09 7.80
CA ILE A 23 1.13 -17.23 8.38
C ILE A 23 1.49 -18.52 7.64
N LEU A 24 1.73 -19.56 8.42
CA LEU A 24 1.82 -20.95 7.95
C LEU A 24 0.61 -21.69 8.53
N PRO A 25 -0.48 -21.89 7.75
CA PRO A 25 -1.71 -22.48 8.25
C PRO A 25 -1.49 -23.88 8.80
N ALA A 26 -2.24 -24.24 9.85
CA ALA A 26 -2.18 -25.56 10.49
C ALA A 26 -2.49 -26.72 9.52
N SER A 27 -3.16 -26.45 8.40
CA SER A 27 -3.39 -27.41 7.32
C SER A 27 -2.10 -27.92 6.67
N GLY A 28 -0.97 -27.24 6.88
CA GLY A 28 0.33 -27.56 6.26
C GLY A 28 0.39 -27.28 4.76
N ARG A 29 -0.66 -26.65 4.19
CA ARG A 29 -0.76 -26.34 2.76
C ARG A 29 -0.30 -24.91 2.52
N GLY A 30 1.00 -24.76 2.31
CA GLY A 30 1.64 -23.49 1.96
C GLY A 30 1.54 -22.43 3.06
N GLY A 31 1.37 -21.17 2.66
CA GLY A 31 1.29 -20.04 3.58
C GLY A 31 0.88 -18.76 2.88
N ALA A 32 0.88 -17.67 3.65
CA ALA A 32 0.64 -16.33 3.13
C ALA A 32 1.58 -15.32 3.78
N PHE A 33 1.84 -14.23 3.05
CA PHE A 33 2.72 -13.15 3.44
C PHE A 33 2.11 -11.82 3.02
N VAL A 34 2.21 -10.82 3.89
CA VAL A 34 1.72 -9.46 3.68
C VAL A 34 2.82 -8.48 4.05
N VAL A 35 3.12 -7.55 3.14
CA VAL A 35 3.89 -6.34 3.38
C VAL A 35 3.04 -5.14 3.01
N LEU A 36 3.02 -4.15 3.89
CA LEU A 36 2.36 -2.87 3.70
C LEU A 36 3.39 -1.77 3.95
N ASP A 37 3.44 -0.77 3.09
CA ASP A 37 4.15 0.50 3.30
C ASP A 37 3.10 1.60 3.44
N GLY A 38 3.07 2.22 4.63
CA GLY A 38 2.10 3.23 4.98
C GLY A 38 2.36 4.56 4.28
N VAL A 39 1.30 5.19 3.77
CA VAL A 39 1.42 6.49 3.11
C VAL A 39 1.55 7.58 4.17
N THR A 40 2.77 8.09 4.39
CA THR A 40 3.03 9.17 5.34
C THR A 40 2.35 10.47 4.89
N PRO A 41 1.35 10.99 5.63
CA PRO A 41 0.77 12.30 5.31
C PRO A 41 1.73 13.44 5.72
N PRO A 42 1.57 14.64 5.15
CA PRO A 42 2.13 15.86 5.74
C PRO A 42 1.67 16.04 7.21
N GLU A 43 2.33 16.93 7.96
CA GLU A 43 2.05 17.18 9.40
C GLU A 43 0.65 17.76 9.68
N ASP A 44 -0.12 18.07 8.64
CA ASP A 44 -1.50 18.54 8.72
C ASP A 44 -2.48 17.44 9.16
N ASP A 45 -3.73 17.83 9.42
CA ASP A 45 -4.80 16.88 9.71
C ASP A 45 -4.94 15.84 8.59
N CYS A 46 -4.96 14.57 8.98
CA CYS A 46 -5.12 13.43 8.09
C CYS A 46 -6.52 12.80 8.18
N GLY A 47 -7.43 13.34 9.00
CA GLY A 47 -8.79 12.81 9.16
C GLY A 47 -8.87 11.57 10.07
N CYS A 48 -7.75 11.13 10.66
CA CYS A 48 -7.69 9.96 11.53
C CYS A 48 -6.90 10.23 12.82
N VAL A 49 -7.51 9.95 13.97
CA VAL A 49 -6.88 10.15 15.29
C VAL A 49 -5.83 9.08 15.64
N HIS A 50 -5.74 8.00 14.86
CA HIS A 50 -4.88 6.86 15.17
C HIS A 50 -3.56 6.84 14.39
N GLY A 51 -3.53 7.51 13.23
CA GLY A 51 -2.35 7.56 12.34
C GLY A 51 -2.08 6.27 11.54
N VAL A 52 -1.00 6.32 10.76
CA VAL A 52 -0.60 5.27 9.81
C VAL A 52 -0.16 3.96 10.48
N PRO A 53 0.65 3.95 11.56
CA PRO A 53 1.06 2.70 12.22
C PRO A 53 -0.12 1.85 12.72
N TRP A 54 -1.15 2.50 13.26
CA TRP A 54 -2.38 1.83 13.67
C TRP A 54 -3.09 1.19 12.47
N PHE A 55 -3.19 1.93 11.37
CA PHE A 55 -3.88 1.46 10.16
C PHE A 55 -3.18 0.24 9.55
N VAL A 56 -1.87 0.30 9.30
CA VAL A 56 -1.12 -0.81 8.68
C VAL A 56 -1.11 -2.06 9.56
N THR A 57 -1.06 -1.91 10.89
CA THR A 57 -1.13 -3.04 11.83
C THR A 57 -2.49 -3.75 11.74
N ARG A 58 -3.58 -2.99 11.66
CA ARG A 58 -4.96 -3.52 11.58
C ARG A 58 -5.24 -4.16 10.21
N LEU A 59 -4.93 -3.44 9.15
CA LEU A 59 -5.09 -3.91 7.78
C LEU A 59 -4.28 -5.19 7.54
N GLY A 60 -3.00 -5.19 7.95
CA GLY A 60 -2.12 -6.33 7.75
C GLY A 60 -2.56 -7.58 8.51
N GLY A 61 -3.01 -7.43 9.76
CA GLY A 61 -3.55 -8.54 10.54
C GLY A 61 -4.83 -9.13 9.93
N ALA A 62 -5.78 -8.27 9.54
CA ALA A 62 -7.02 -8.70 8.92
C ALA A 62 -6.78 -9.40 7.56
N LEU A 63 -5.90 -8.83 6.73
CA LEU A 63 -5.54 -9.40 5.45
C LEU A 63 -4.87 -10.77 5.61
N LEU A 64 -3.91 -10.90 6.53
CA LEU A 64 -3.20 -12.16 6.75
C LEU A 64 -4.15 -13.29 7.19
N GLU A 65 -5.10 -12.99 8.09
CA GLU A 65 -6.14 -13.94 8.52
C GLU A 65 -6.95 -14.45 7.33
N LEU A 66 -7.44 -13.53 6.49
CA LEU A 66 -8.25 -13.86 5.31
C LEU A 66 -7.44 -14.71 4.32
N LEU A 67 -6.20 -14.32 4.01
CA LEU A 67 -5.33 -15.09 3.11
C LEU A 67 -5.03 -16.50 3.62
N GLY A 68 -4.87 -16.66 4.93
CA GLY A 68 -4.56 -17.94 5.57
C GLY A 68 -5.77 -18.86 5.74
N SER A 69 -6.97 -18.31 5.89
CA SER A 69 -8.18 -19.07 6.25
C SER A 69 -9.23 -19.17 5.14
N GLN A 70 -9.32 -18.20 4.21
CA GLN A 70 -10.35 -18.11 3.18
C GLN A 70 -9.77 -18.43 1.79
N ARG A 71 -9.57 -19.72 1.51
CA ARG A 71 -9.01 -20.17 0.23
C ARG A 71 -9.94 -19.95 -0.97
N ASP A 72 -11.25 -19.86 -0.72
CA ASP A 72 -12.25 -19.62 -1.76
C ASP A 72 -12.37 -18.14 -2.18
N MET A 73 -11.76 -17.23 -1.41
CA MET A 73 -11.66 -15.81 -1.78
C MET A 73 -10.42 -15.56 -2.63
N THR A 74 -10.53 -14.67 -3.61
CA THR A 74 -9.39 -14.08 -4.33
C THR A 74 -8.59 -13.14 -3.42
N LEU A 75 -7.36 -12.81 -3.81
CA LEU A 75 -6.54 -11.84 -3.06
C LEU A 75 -7.19 -10.45 -3.01
N ALA A 76 -7.87 -10.03 -4.09
CA ALA A 76 -8.59 -8.77 -4.15
C ALA A 76 -9.79 -8.75 -3.20
N GLU A 77 -10.58 -9.83 -3.15
CA GLU A 77 -11.68 -9.97 -2.18
C GLU A 77 -11.18 -9.97 -0.74
N CYS A 78 -10.04 -10.63 -0.47
CA CYS A 78 -9.42 -10.60 0.85
C CYS A 78 -8.99 -9.18 1.24
N LEU A 79 -8.39 -8.42 0.31
CA LEU A 79 -7.99 -7.04 0.56
C LEU A 79 -9.20 -6.14 0.79
N ALA A 80 -10.23 -6.23 -0.04
CA ALA A 80 -11.46 -5.44 0.10
C ALA A 80 -12.15 -5.68 1.46
N GLU A 81 -12.23 -6.95 1.90
CA GLU A 81 -12.78 -7.28 3.21
C GLU A 81 -11.87 -6.82 4.36
N ALA A 82 -10.54 -6.92 4.23
CA ALA A 82 -9.61 -6.40 5.23
C ALA A 82 -9.71 -4.87 5.40
N VAL A 83 -9.84 -4.15 4.29
CA VAL A 83 -10.10 -2.71 4.25
C VAL A 83 -11.43 -2.39 4.95
N SER A 84 -12.51 -3.10 4.59
CA SER A 84 -13.84 -2.93 5.19
C SER A 84 -13.83 -3.16 6.72
N ARG A 85 -13.13 -4.22 7.18
CA ARG A 85 -12.94 -4.50 8.61
C ARG A 85 -12.21 -3.37 9.32
N THR A 86 -11.13 -2.87 8.73
CA THR A 86 -10.32 -1.78 9.27
C THR A 86 -11.14 -0.49 9.36
N ALA A 87 -11.83 -0.11 8.27
CA ALA A 87 -12.72 1.06 8.21
C ALA A 87 -13.78 1.05 9.31
N ARG A 88 -14.41 -0.11 9.56
CA ARG A 88 -15.44 -0.26 10.61
C ARG A 88 -14.92 0.06 12.01
N GLU A 89 -13.64 -0.13 12.28
CA GLU A 89 -13.06 0.13 13.62
C GLU A 89 -12.95 1.62 13.95
N HIS A 90 -12.85 2.51 12.96
CA HIS A 90 -12.61 3.94 13.20
C HIS A 90 -13.57 4.89 12.49
N ARG A 91 -14.50 4.40 11.65
CA ARG A 91 -15.52 5.25 10.97
C ARG A 91 -16.40 6.08 11.89
N SER A 92 -16.51 5.73 13.18
CA SER A 92 -17.29 6.49 14.17
C SER A 92 -16.51 7.64 14.81
N THR A 93 -15.19 7.68 14.64
CA THR A 93 -14.30 8.66 15.28
C THR A 93 -13.40 9.40 14.29
N CYS A 94 -13.32 8.95 13.04
CA CYS A 94 -12.44 9.47 11.99
C CYS A 94 -13.25 9.81 10.73
N ASP A 95 -12.76 10.77 9.95
CA ASP A 95 -13.31 11.14 8.64
C ASP A 95 -12.68 10.28 7.54
N LEU A 96 -13.35 9.19 7.16
CA LEU A 96 -12.82 8.30 6.12
C LEU A 96 -12.87 8.90 4.71
N SER A 97 -13.61 9.99 4.51
CA SER A 97 -13.65 10.70 3.23
C SER A 97 -12.46 11.65 3.04
N HIS A 98 -11.69 11.90 4.11
CA HIS A 98 -10.51 12.74 4.03
C HIS A 98 -9.46 12.10 3.11
N PRO A 99 -8.92 12.82 2.10
CA PRO A 99 -8.03 12.23 1.09
C PRO A 99 -6.70 11.72 1.67
N ARG A 100 -6.35 12.16 2.89
CA ARG A 100 -5.15 11.73 3.61
C ARG A 100 -5.44 10.79 4.79
N THR A 101 -6.67 10.31 4.93
CA THR A 101 -6.96 9.21 5.88
C THR A 101 -6.01 8.07 5.57
N PRO A 102 -5.41 7.40 6.59
CA PRO A 102 -4.35 6.44 6.40
C PRO A 102 -4.61 5.44 5.27
N GLN A 103 -3.57 5.24 4.46
CA GLN A 103 -3.56 4.33 3.33
C GLN A 103 -2.24 3.57 3.32
N ALA A 104 -2.17 2.50 2.54
CA ALA A 104 -0.94 1.75 2.37
C ALA A 104 -0.79 1.19 0.95
N THR A 105 0.45 1.01 0.52
CA THR A 105 0.77 0.07 -0.55
C THR A 105 0.47 -1.36 -0.08
N VAL A 106 0.45 -2.32 -1.01
CA VAL A 106 0.23 -3.73 -0.66
C VAL A 106 1.13 -4.63 -1.48
N VAL A 107 1.84 -5.54 -0.81
CA VAL A 107 2.30 -6.79 -1.38
C VAL A 107 1.68 -7.92 -0.57
N ALA A 108 0.78 -8.66 -1.19
CA ALA A 108 0.14 -9.82 -0.61
C ALA A 108 0.44 -11.05 -1.46
N THR A 109 0.87 -12.14 -0.83
CA THR A 109 1.07 -13.42 -1.51
C THR A 109 0.44 -14.53 -0.71
N ARG A 110 -0.07 -15.55 -1.41
CA ARG A 110 -0.35 -16.86 -0.84
C ARG A 110 0.16 -17.94 -1.77
N TRP A 111 0.64 -19.02 -1.21
CA TRP A 111 1.17 -20.13 -2.01
C TRP A 111 0.67 -21.47 -1.49
N ASP A 112 0.85 -22.47 -2.33
CA ASP A 112 0.73 -23.88 -2.01
C ASP A 112 1.92 -24.67 -2.61
N ALA A 113 1.76 -25.98 -2.80
CA ALA A 113 2.82 -26.82 -3.35
C ALA A 113 3.09 -26.59 -4.85
N THR A 114 2.19 -25.90 -5.55
CA THR A 114 2.16 -25.81 -7.02
C THR A 114 2.14 -24.39 -7.54
N SER A 115 1.68 -23.41 -6.75
CA SER A 115 1.46 -22.04 -7.21
C SER A 115 1.77 -21.00 -6.14
N VAL A 116 2.09 -19.80 -6.62
CA VAL A 116 2.19 -18.57 -5.82
C VAL A 116 1.24 -17.55 -6.46
N GLU A 117 0.19 -17.21 -5.73
CA GLU A 117 -0.71 -16.10 -6.06
C GLU A 117 -0.15 -14.82 -5.42
N TYR A 118 -0.27 -13.69 -6.11
CA TYR A 118 0.22 -12.41 -5.64
C TYR A 118 -0.69 -11.25 -6.04
N LEU A 119 -0.70 -10.21 -5.21
CA LEU A 119 -1.32 -8.92 -5.43
C LEU A 119 -0.30 -7.85 -5.03
N VAL A 120 -0.06 -6.90 -5.94
CA VAL A 120 0.85 -5.77 -5.75
C VAL A 120 0.08 -4.49 -6.07
N LEU A 121 0.06 -3.53 -5.14
CA LEU A 121 -0.54 -2.21 -5.31
C LEU A 121 0.48 -1.11 -5.02
N SER A 122 0.43 -0.06 -5.84
CA SER A 122 1.34 1.09 -5.77
C SER A 122 2.80 0.68 -5.99
N ASP A 123 3.72 1.42 -5.40
CA ASP A 123 5.15 1.39 -5.62
C ASP A 123 5.92 0.33 -4.82
N SER A 124 5.23 -0.56 -4.11
CA SER A 124 5.87 -1.74 -3.53
C SER A 124 6.15 -2.82 -4.59
N VAL A 125 7.17 -3.65 -4.35
CA VAL A 125 7.71 -4.57 -5.34
C VAL A 125 7.76 -5.98 -4.80
N LEU A 126 7.28 -6.96 -5.58
CA LEU A 126 7.53 -8.38 -5.33
C LEU A 126 8.56 -8.90 -6.34
N LEU A 127 9.67 -9.43 -5.82
CA LEU A 127 10.68 -10.12 -6.61
C LEU A 127 10.49 -11.63 -6.47
N ALA A 128 10.35 -12.33 -7.59
CA ALA A 128 10.18 -13.78 -7.64
C ALA A 128 11.30 -14.43 -8.45
N GLU A 129 12.18 -15.16 -7.77
CA GLU A 129 13.18 -16.02 -8.40
C GLU A 129 12.51 -17.25 -9.01
N GLN A 130 12.80 -17.51 -10.28
CA GLN A 130 12.31 -18.65 -11.04
C GLN A 130 13.25 -19.85 -10.84
N THR A 131 12.81 -21.05 -11.24
CA THR A 131 13.60 -22.28 -11.11
C THR A 131 14.87 -22.29 -11.97
N ASP A 132 14.96 -21.43 -12.99
CA ASP A 132 16.15 -21.23 -13.82
C ASP A 132 17.13 -20.17 -13.24
N GLY A 133 16.82 -19.62 -12.06
CA GLY A 133 17.60 -18.58 -11.39
C GLY A 133 17.32 -17.16 -11.89
N SER A 134 16.41 -16.97 -12.86
CA SER A 134 16.01 -15.63 -13.29
C SER A 134 15.14 -14.95 -12.22
N VAL A 135 15.27 -13.63 -12.06
CA VAL A 135 14.43 -12.85 -11.11
C VAL A 135 13.42 -12.04 -11.89
N ARG A 136 12.13 -12.26 -11.59
CA ARG A 136 11.02 -11.50 -12.15
C ARG A 136 10.52 -10.47 -11.13
N ALA A 137 10.47 -9.20 -11.54
CA ALA A 137 9.80 -8.16 -10.77
C ALA A 137 8.30 -8.13 -11.10
N VAL A 138 7.47 -8.08 -10.06
CA VAL A 138 6.04 -7.78 -10.15
C VAL A 138 5.83 -6.39 -9.58
N LEU A 139 5.25 -5.52 -10.40
CA LEU A 139 5.05 -4.10 -10.13
C LEU A 139 3.60 -3.72 -10.45
N ASP A 140 3.05 -2.76 -9.72
CA ASP A 140 1.95 -1.94 -10.22
C ASP A 140 2.55 -0.79 -11.03
N THR A 141 2.31 -0.77 -12.35
CA THR A 141 2.95 0.21 -13.24
C THR A 141 2.19 1.54 -13.32
N ARG A 142 1.00 1.64 -12.72
CA ARG A 142 0.14 2.83 -12.84
C ARG A 142 0.79 4.12 -12.36
N LEU A 143 1.63 4.05 -11.31
CA LEU A 143 2.38 5.22 -10.82
C LEU A 143 3.48 5.67 -11.79
N ALA A 144 3.99 4.77 -12.64
CA ALA A 144 4.94 5.12 -13.70
C ALA A 144 4.24 5.63 -14.98
N GLU A 145 2.93 5.37 -15.10
CA GLU A 145 2.10 5.70 -16.26
C GLU A 145 1.21 6.94 -16.02
N LEU A 146 1.54 7.78 -15.03
CA LEU A 146 0.79 9.00 -14.74
C LEU A 146 0.76 9.96 -15.94
N PRO A 147 -0.29 10.80 -16.06
CA PRO A 147 -0.42 11.75 -17.17
C PRO A 147 0.82 12.63 -17.37
N PRO A 148 1.13 13.03 -18.62
CA PRO A 148 2.29 13.88 -18.93
C PRO A 148 2.36 15.14 -18.07
N SER A 149 1.23 15.78 -17.78
CA SER A 149 1.16 16.97 -16.92
C SER A 149 1.72 16.75 -15.52
N VAL A 150 1.55 15.55 -14.94
CA VAL A 150 2.11 15.21 -13.61
C VAL A 150 3.60 14.88 -13.72
N THR A 151 4.01 14.23 -14.80
CA THR A 151 5.42 13.94 -15.06
C THR A 151 6.23 15.23 -15.31
N GLU A 152 5.67 16.21 -16.00
CA GLU A 152 6.26 17.54 -16.20
C GLU A 152 6.47 18.27 -14.87
N LEU A 153 5.51 18.20 -13.94
CA LEU A 153 5.68 18.74 -12.59
C LEU A 153 6.86 18.07 -11.85
N ARG A 154 6.99 16.74 -11.96
CA ARG A 154 8.12 15.98 -11.38
C ARG A 154 9.47 16.45 -11.94
N GLU A 155 9.54 16.68 -13.24
CA GLU A 155 10.74 17.20 -13.91
C GLU A 155 11.06 18.63 -13.46
N GLY A 156 10.03 19.49 -13.35
CA GLY A 156 10.16 20.85 -12.81
C GLY A 156 10.73 20.88 -11.39
N VAL A 157 10.30 19.97 -10.51
CA VAL A 157 10.88 19.81 -9.16
C VAL A 157 12.35 19.42 -9.22
N ARG A 158 12.71 18.49 -10.10
CA ARG A 158 14.09 17.98 -10.25
C ARG A 158 15.05 19.01 -10.81
N ALA A 159 14.58 19.90 -11.69
CA ALA A 159 15.38 20.97 -12.27
C ALA A 159 15.77 22.06 -11.26
N LEU A 160 15.06 22.16 -10.12
CA LEU A 160 15.30 23.19 -9.11
C LEU A 160 16.37 22.76 -8.08
N PRO A 161 17.18 23.71 -7.56
CA PRO A 161 18.18 23.41 -6.54
C PRO A 161 17.58 22.78 -5.28
N ALA A 162 18.24 21.73 -4.78
CA ALA A 162 17.86 21.07 -3.54
C ALA A 162 17.82 22.08 -2.37
N GLY A 163 16.79 22.00 -1.52
CA GLY A 163 16.59 22.91 -0.38
C GLY A 163 16.11 24.32 -0.74
N SER A 164 15.93 24.66 -2.03
CA SER A 164 15.42 25.99 -2.40
C SER A 164 13.93 26.14 -2.10
N PRO A 165 13.45 27.33 -1.68
CA PRO A 165 12.02 27.58 -1.49
C PRO A 165 11.19 27.37 -2.75
N ALA A 166 11.78 27.59 -3.94
CA ALA A 166 11.14 27.31 -5.22
C ALA A 166 10.89 25.81 -5.40
N ARG A 167 11.87 24.96 -5.07
CA ARG A 167 11.71 23.50 -5.12
C ARG A 167 10.65 23.01 -4.16
N SER A 168 10.58 23.57 -2.94
CA SER A 168 9.54 23.21 -1.97
C SER A 168 8.13 23.52 -2.48
N ARG A 169 7.93 24.68 -3.12
CA ARG A 169 6.64 25.04 -3.72
C ARG A 169 6.28 24.12 -4.89
N ALA A 170 7.22 23.88 -5.80
CA ALA A 170 6.99 22.95 -6.92
C ALA A 170 6.71 21.53 -6.43
N ALA A 171 7.36 21.09 -5.34
CA ALA A 171 7.12 19.78 -4.75
C ALA A 171 5.72 19.68 -4.16
N ALA A 172 5.24 20.73 -3.50
CA ALA A 172 3.87 20.77 -2.99
C ALA A 172 2.83 20.69 -4.12
N GLU A 173 3.07 21.38 -5.23
CA GLU A 173 2.21 21.30 -6.43
C GLU A 173 2.22 19.90 -7.06
N TYR A 174 3.40 19.30 -7.20
CA TYR A 174 3.55 17.92 -7.67
C TYR A 174 2.83 16.91 -6.75
N VAL A 175 3.01 17.03 -5.43
CA VAL A 175 2.36 16.16 -4.44
C VAL A 175 0.85 16.28 -4.54
N ALA A 176 0.31 17.50 -4.60
CA ALA A 176 -1.13 17.71 -4.74
C ALA A 176 -1.69 17.08 -6.04
N ALA A 177 -0.94 17.17 -7.15
CA ALA A 177 -1.32 16.55 -8.42
C ALA A 177 -1.31 15.01 -8.36
N VAL A 178 -0.34 14.41 -7.64
CA VAL A 178 -0.29 12.96 -7.41
C VAL A 178 -1.40 12.53 -6.45
N GLU A 179 -1.66 13.27 -5.36
CA GLU A 179 -2.74 12.99 -4.41
C GLU A 179 -4.11 12.96 -5.12
N ALA A 180 -4.35 13.85 -6.07
CA ALA A 180 -5.60 13.90 -6.85
C ALA A 180 -5.82 12.68 -7.76
N LEU A 181 -4.77 11.92 -8.09
CA LEU A 181 -4.83 10.70 -8.91
C LEU A 181 -4.83 9.41 -8.08
N ARG A 182 -4.65 9.52 -6.76
CA ARG A 182 -4.68 8.36 -5.86
C ARG A 182 -6.13 7.97 -5.60
N ASN A 183 -6.48 6.72 -5.89
CA ASN A 183 -7.83 6.19 -5.66
C ASN A 183 -8.95 7.04 -6.29
N ALA A 184 -8.68 7.63 -7.47
CA ALA A 184 -9.66 8.51 -8.12
C ALA A 184 -10.94 7.72 -8.47
N PRO A 185 -12.15 8.26 -8.22
CA PRO A 185 -13.41 7.53 -8.41
C PRO A 185 -13.70 7.09 -9.86
N ASP A 186 -13.10 7.76 -10.84
CA ASP A 186 -13.20 7.41 -12.26
C ASP A 186 -12.24 6.29 -12.67
N GLY A 187 -11.44 5.76 -11.73
CA GLY A 187 -10.44 4.74 -11.95
C GLY A 187 -9.17 5.26 -12.64
N ALA A 188 -9.04 6.58 -12.83
CA ALA A 188 -7.82 7.17 -13.35
C ALA A 188 -6.72 7.19 -12.29
N GLY A 189 -5.46 7.07 -12.71
CA GLY A 189 -4.31 7.14 -11.80
C GLY A 189 -3.94 5.79 -11.20
N PHE A 190 -3.72 5.74 -9.88
CA PHE A 190 -3.15 4.58 -9.18
C PHE A 190 -3.87 4.29 -7.87
N HIS A 191 -3.68 3.08 -7.33
CA HIS A 191 -4.43 2.59 -6.18
C HIS A 191 -3.55 2.34 -4.95
N THR A 192 -4.10 2.67 -3.78
CA THR A 192 -3.59 2.24 -2.48
C THR A 192 -4.73 1.66 -1.65
N ALA A 193 -4.42 0.76 -0.72
CA ALA A 193 -5.40 0.28 0.24
C ALA A 193 -5.75 1.41 1.21
N ALA A 194 -6.92 2.02 1.01
CA ALA A 194 -7.42 3.15 1.79
C ALA A 194 -8.62 2.74 2.64
N ALA A 195 -8.87 3.45 3.74
CA ALA A 195 -9.98 3.17 4.64
C ALA A 195 -11.37 3.42 4.04
N ASP A 196 -11.50 4.10 2.90
CA ASP A 196 -12.77 4.22 2.18
C ASP A 196 -12.96 3.06 1.19
N PRO A 197 -13.88 2.11 1.45
CA PRO A 197 -14.15 1.00 0.53
C PRO A 197 -14.71 1.46 -0.82
N ALA A 198 -15.21 2.69 -0.96
CA ALA A 198 -15.67 3.22 -2.25
C ALA A 198 -14.52 3.59 -3.20
N GLY A 199 -13.29 3.82 -2.70
CA GLY A 199 -12.14 4.22 -3.50
C GLY A 199 -11.20 3.08 -3.94
N GLY A 200 -11.38 1.87 -3.40
CA GLY A 200 -10.39 0.78 -3.52
C GLY A 200 -10.88 -0.52 -4.19
N ALA A 201 -12.11 -0.58 -4.69
CA ALA A 201 -12.73 -1.84 -5.14
C ALA A 201 -12.61 -2.15 -6.65
N ALA A 202 -11.81 -1.40 -7.42
CA ALA A 202 -11.64 -1.63 -8.85
C ALA A 202 -10.16 -1.80 -9.23
N ALA A 203 -9.64 -3.03 -9.10
CA ALA A 203 -8.54 -3.57 -9.92
C ALA A 203 -8.34 -5.06 -9.64
#